data_AF-A0A2T7U5X9-F1
#
_entry.id   AF-A0A2T7U5X9-F1
#
_cell.length_a   1.000
_cell.length_b   1.000
_cell.length_c   1.000
_cell.angle_alpha   90.00
_cell.angle_beta   90.00
_cell.angle_gamma   90.00
#
_symmetry.space_group_name_H-M   'P 1'
#
loop_
_entity.id
_entity.type
_entity.pdbx_description
1 polymer ?
#
loop_
_entity_poly.entity_id
_entity_poly.type
_entity_poly.pdbx_seq_one_letter_code
_entity_poly.pdbx_strand_id
1 'polypeptide(L)'
;MILKKPTPKLNGSETAEHDLKLYPDIISELAGMPSERRIGPVILDKGSGKPRRKSHFSRTFKKIARKAGWPDDVWNMDSHVGAVSEAFEAGAQAENVMRAAPPQLSTTMRYNRGKIVQTSRVAELRIAQRQRNEAD
;
A
#
# COMPACT_ATOMS: atom_id res chain seq x y z
N MET A 1 -5.22 0.26 17.47
CA MET A 1 -3.89 0.12 18.09
C MET A 1 -3.03 1.02 17.25
N ILE A 2 -2.48 2.08 17.82
CA ILE A 2 -1.73 3.07 17.02
C ILE A 2 -0.27 2.65 16.98
N LEU A 3 0.22 2.31 15.79
CA LEU A 3 1.64 2.11 15.54
C LEU A 3 2.28 3.46 15.26
N LYS A 4 3.26 3.83 16.08
CA LYS A 4 4.07 5.05 15.89
C LYS A 4 5.48 4.64 15.46
N LYS A 5 5.99 5.23 14.37
CA LYS A 5 7.36 5.01 13.93
C LYS A 5 8.00 6.31 13.41
N PRO A 6 9.30 6.53 13.64
CA PRO A 6 10.01 7.61 12.96
C PRO A 6 10.00 7.36 11.45
N THR A 7 9.64 8.38 10.66
CA THR A 7 9.55 8.26 9.21
C THR A 7 10.86 8.71 8.54
N PRO A 8 11.43 7.90 7.62
CA PRO A 8 12.60 8.32 6.84
C PRO A 8 12.33 9.49 5.87
N LYS A 9 11.05 9.84 5.62
CA LYS A 9 10.65 10.83 4.60
C LYS A 9 11.14 12.25 4.91
N LEU A 10 11.43 12.55 6.17
CA LEU A 10 11.98 13.83 6.65
C LEU A 10 13.21 13.60 7.52
N ASN A 11 14.11 12.69 7.12
CA ASN A 11 15.31 12.33 7.88
C ASN A 11 15.02 11.87 9.33
N GLY A 12 13.83 11.32 9.60
CA GLY A 12 13.44 10.83 10.92
C GLY A 12 12.84 11.88 11.87
N SER A 13 12.64 13.13 11.44
CA SER A 13 12.12 14.20 12.32
C SER A 13 10.62 14.12 12.59
N GLU A 14 9.85 13.45 11.74
CA GLU A 14 8.41 13.24 11.91
C GLU A 14 8.12 11.79 12.37
N THR A 15 7.03 11.63 13.13
CA THR A 15 6.50 10.32 13.52
C THR A 15 5.30 9.99 12.67
N ALA A 16 5.36 8.88 11.94
CA ALA A 16 4.21 8.32 11.24
C ALA A 16 3.36 7.52 12.22
N GLU A 17 2.07 7.83 12.24
CA GLU A 17 1.08 7.11 13.05
C GLU A 17 0.14 6.33 12.13
N HIS A 18 -0.07 5.04 12.44
CA HIS A 18 -0.94 4.15 11.69
C HIS A 18 -1.92 3.46 12.64
N ASP A 19 -3.23 3.63 12.47
CA ASP A 19 -4.20 2.85 13.23
C ASP A 19 -4.35 1.44 12.65
N LEU A 20 -3.75 0.47 13.33
CA LEU A 20 -3.79 -0.93 12.92
C LEU A 20 -5.18 -1.55 13.04
N LYS A 21 -6.13 -0.92 13.75
CA LYS A 21 -7.53 -1.40 13.81
C LYS A 21 -8.23 -1.40 12.45
N LEU A 22 -7.77 -0.56 11.52
CA LEU A 22 -8.29 -0.48 10.16
C LEU A 22 -7.75 -1.59 9.24
N TYR A 23 -6.85 -2.45 9.74
CA TYR A 23 -6.22 -3.54 8.99
C TYR A 23 -6.58 -4.89 9.64
N PRO A 24 -7.77 -5.44 9.34
CA PRO A 24 -8.28 -6.63 10.01
C PRO A 24 -7.35 -7.84 9.88
N ASP A 25 -6.71 -8.01 8.72
CA ASP A 25 -5.77 -9.10 8.46
C ASP A 25 -4.53 -8.99 9.37
N ILE A 26 -4.01 -7.77 9.57
CA ILE A 26 -2.87 -7.53 10.48
C ILE A 26 -3.25 -7.85 11.91
N ILE A 27 -4.45 -7.44 12.35
CA ILE A 27 -4.94 -7.73 13.70
C ILE A 27 -5.10 -9.24 13.91
N SER A 28 -5.63 -9.95 12.93
CA SER A 28 -5.77 -11.41 12.95
C SER A 28 -4.41 -12.11 13.10
N GLU A 29 -3.43 -11.72 12.29
CA GLU A 29 -2.06 -12.27 12.36
C GLU A 29 -1.39 -11.97 13.71
N LEU A 30 -1.57 -10.76 14.24
CA LEU A 30 -1.02 -10.38 15.55
C LEU A 30 -1.70 -11.14 16.68
N ALA A 31 -3.01 -11.40 16.60
CA ALA A 31 -3.74 -12.18 17.60
C ALA A 31 -3.19 -13.61 17.74
N GLY A 32 -2.67 -14.19 16.65
CA GLY A 32 -1.97 -15.47 16.68
C GLY A 32 -0.60 -15.47 17.38
N MET A 33 -0.11 -14.31 17.83
CA MET A 33 1.20 -14.15 18.46
C MET A 33 1.11 -13.61 19.89
N PRO A 34 1.84 -14.19 20.86
CA PRO A 34 1.95 -13.64 22.22
C PRO A 34 2.48 -12.21 22.20
N SER A 35 1.96 -11.35 23.07
CA SER A 35 2.34 -9.93 23.17
C SER A 35 3.84 -9.72 23.36
N GLU A 36 4.48 -10.61 24.10
CA GLU A 36 5.90 -10.56 24.47
C GLU A 36 6.80 -10.75 23.24
N ARG A 37 6.29 -11.40 22.19
CA ARG A 37 7.00 -11.64 20.93
C ARG A 37 6.76 -10.55 19.88
N ARG A 38 5.95 -9.54 20.21
CA ARG A 38 5.67 -8.39 19.31
C ARG A 38 6.70 -7.26 19.47
N ILE A 39 7.80 -7.51 20.18
CA ILE A 39 8.91 -6.57 20.37
C ILE A 39 10.06 -6.95 19.43
N GLY A 40 10.51 -6.01 18.62
CA GLY A 40 11.54 -6.24 17.61
C GLY A 40 10.98 -6.94 16.36
N PRO A 41 11.74 -7.83 15.71
CA PRO A 41 11.29 -8.50 14.50
C PRO A 41 10.14 -9.48 14.76
N VAL A 42 8.93 -9.08 14.37
CA VAL A 42 7.70 -9.86 14.55
C VAL A 42 7.70 -11.13 13.68
N ILE A 43 8.14 -11.01 12.42
CA ILE A 43 8.19 -12.13 11.48
C ILE A 43 9.61 -12.67 11.42
N LEU A 44 9.81 -13.82 12.06
CA LEU A 44 11.07 -14.55 12.05
C LEU A 44 11.07 -15.66 11.00
N ASP A 45 12.25 -15.94 10.47
CA ASP A 45 12.49 -17.12 9.66
C ASP A 45 12.58 -18.36 10.56
N LYS A 46 11.70 -19.35 10.36
CA LYS A 46 11.62 -20.55 11.22
C LYS A 46 12.93 -21.35 11.28
N GLY A 47 13.71 -21.35 10.20
CA GLY A 47 14.99 -22.08 10.16
C GLY A 47 16.11 -21.36 10.92
N SER A 48 16.23 -20.05 10.74
CA SER A 48 17.36 -19.29 11.31
C SER A 48 17.05 -18.54 12.61
N GLY A 49 15.78 -18.42 13.00
CA GLY A 49 15.33 -17.60 14.14
C GLY A 49 15.59 -16.10 13.99
N LYS A 50 16.05 -15.67 12.81
CA LYS A 50 16.43 -14.28 12.50
C LYS A 50 15.37 -13.62 11.62
N PRO A 51 15.38 -12.28 11.51
CA PRO A 51 14.55 -11.59 10.52
C PRO A 51 14.78 -12.17 9.12
N ARG A 52 13.69 -12.35 8.37
CA ARG A 52 13.80 -12.86 6.99
C ARG A 52 14.66 -11.93 6.15
N ARG A 53 15.69 -12.50 5.54
CA ARG A 53 16.49 -11.80 4.51
C ARG A 53 15.62 -11.51 3.30
N LYS A 54 15.87 -10.36 2.65
CA LYS A 54 15.20 -9.95 1.40
C LYS A 54 15.17 -11.06 0.35
N SER A 55 16.31 -11.71 0.10
CA SER A 55 16.42 -12.78 -0.89
C SER A 55 15.55 -14.00 -0.56
N HIS A 56 15.45 -14.37 0.72
CA HIS A 56 14.61 -15.48 1.16
C HIS A 56 13.12 -15.15 1.03
N PHE A 57 12.74 -13.91 1.38
CA PHE A 57 11.38 -13.42 1.18
C PHE A 57 10.98 -13.44 -0.30
N SER A 58 11.80 -12.86 -1.19
CA SER A 58 11.49 -12.80 -2.63
C SER A 58 11.33 -14.19 -3.26
N ARG A 59 12.18 -15.16 -2.89
CA ARG A 59 12.07 -16.55 -3.36
C ARG A 59 10.79 -17.21 -2.86
N THR A 60 10.48 -17.03 -1.58
CA THR A 60 9.27 -17.59 -0.96
C THR A 60 8.01 -17.02 -1.61
N PHE A 61 7.98 -15.70 -1.84
CA PHE A 61 6.88 -15.04 -2.53
C PHE A 61 6.65 -15.63 -3.92
N LYS A 62 7.70 -15.73 -4.76
CA LYS A 62 7.57 -16.31 -6.11
C LYS A 62 7.12 -17.77 -6.09
N LYS A 63 7.60 -18.57 -5.13
CA LYS A 63 7.14 -19.96 -4.96
C LYS A 63 5.65 -20.04 -4.68
N ILE A 64 5.14 -19.16 -3.80
CA ILE A 64 3.70 -19.10 -3.46
C ILE A 64 2.90 -18.58 -4.66
N ALA A 65 3.34 -17.48 -5.29
CA ALA A 65 2.67 -16.88 -6.45
C ALA A 65 2.51 -17.89 -7.60
N ARG A 66 3.59 -18.61 -7.95
CA ARG A 66 3.54 -19.68 -8.98
C ARG A 66 2.60 -20.81 -8.60
N LYS A 67 2.59 -21.22 -7.33
CA LYS A 67 1.65 -22.25 -6.83
C LYS A 67 0.20 -21.78 -6.91
N ALA A 68 -0.05 -20.48 -6.76
CA ALA A 68 -1.35 -19.86 -6.94
C ALA A 68 -1.70 -19.56 -8.41
N GLY A 69 -0.84 -19.91 -9.37
CA GLY A 69 -1.06 -19.68 -10.80
C GLY A 69 -0.88 -18.23 -11.25
N TRP A 70 -0.19 -17.41 -10.46
CA TRP A 70 0.05 -16.00 -10.82
C TRP A 70 1.10 -15.88 -11.93
N PRO A 71 0.96 -14.91 -12.83
CA PRO A 71 1.97 -14.59 -13.82
C PRO A 71 3.34 -14.27 -13.21
N ASP A 72 4.41 -14.65 -13.91
CA ASP A 72 5.78 -14.54 -13.42
C ASP A 72 6.30 -13.08 -13.37
N ASP A 73 5.64 -12.17 -14.08
CA ASP A 73 5.87 -10.72 -14.05
C ASP A 73 5.17 -10.01 -12.88
N VAL A 74 4.30 -10.69 -12.11
CA VAL A 74 3.68 -10.15 -10.89
C VAL A 74 4.63 -10.23 -9.70
N TRP A 75 4.92 -9.08 -9.08
CA TRP A 75 5.89 -8.93 -8.01
C TRP A 75 5.19 -8.48 -6.72
N ASN A 76 5.84 -8.65 -5.57
CA ASN A 76 5.28 -8.19 -4.30
C ASN A 76 5.07 -6.67 -4.26
N MET A 77 5.85 -5.91 -5.04
CA MET A 77 5.62 -4.46 -5.19
C MET A 77 4.28 -4.14 -5.86
N ASP A 78 3.73 -5.01 -6.71
CA ASP A 78 2.45 -4.75 -7.37
C ASP A 78 1.28 -4.68 -6.37
N SER A 79 1.38 -5.29 -5.19
CA SER A 79 0.37 -5.11 -4.14
C SER A 79 0.37 -3.69 -3.58
N HIS A 80 1.56 -3.07 -3.48
CA HIS A 80 1.69 -1.67 -3.08
C HIS A 80 1.13 -0.72 -4.14
N VAL A 81 1.39 -1.02 -5.41
CA VAL A 81 0.84 -0.30 -6.58
C VAL A 81 -0.69 -0.39 -6.62
N GLY A 82 -1.23 -1.59 -6.38
CA GLY A 82 -2.66 -1.84 -6.29
C GLY A 82 -3.32 -1.02 -5.19
N ALA A 83 -2.77 -1.03 -3.97
CA ALA A 83 -3.33 -0.25 -2.86
C ALA A 83 -3.34 1.27 -3.12
N VAL A 84 -2.32 1.80 -3.81
CA VAL A 84 -2.30 3.21 -4.25
C VAL A 84 -3.39 3.49 -5.26
N SER A 85 -3.57 2.60 -6.24
CA SER A 85 -4.61 2.75 -7.28
C SER A 85 -6.01 2.66 -6.67
N GLU A 86 -6.25 1.69 -5.80
CA GLU A 86 -7.52 1.50 -5.07
C GLU A 86 -7.89 2.74 -4.24
N ALA A 87 -6.91 3.33 -3.54
CA ALA A 87 -7.14 4.57 -2.79
C ALA A 87 -7.57 5.73 -3.71
N PHE A 88 -6.94 5.89 -4.87
CA PHE A 88 -7.33 6.93 -5.83
C PHE A 88 -8.71 6.66 -6.44
N GLU A 89 -9.02 5.41 -6.78
CA GLU A 89 -10.35 5.02 -7.30
C GLU A 89 -11.45 5.26 -6.26
N ALA A 90 -11.15 5.04 -4.98
CA ALA A 90 -12.01 5.39 -3.85
C ALA A 90 -12.13 6.91 -3.61
N GLY A 91 -11.42 7.76 -4.37
CA GLY A 91 -11.49 9.21 -4.29
C GLY A 91 -10.58 9.84 -3.24
N ALA A 92 -9.56 9.12 -2.75
CA ALA A 92 -8.59 9.68 -1.83
C ALA A 92 -7.80 10.83 -2.48
N GLN A 93 -7.62 11.91 -1.72
CA GLN A 93 -6.78 13.04 -2.13
C GLN A 93 -5.30 12.61 -2.18
N ALA A 94 -4.56 13.17 -3.14
CA ALA A 94 -3.17 12.78 -3.38
C ALA A 94 -2.29 12.97 -2.13
N GLU A 95 -2.54 14.01 -1.35
CA GLU A 95 -1.82 14.31 -0.11
C GLU A 95 -1.99 13.18 0.93
N ASN A 96 -3.20 12.63 1.04
CA ASN A 96 -3.51 11.52 1.94
C ASN A 96 -2.81 10.23 1.48
N VAL A 97 -2.83 9.95 0.18
CA VAL A 97 -2.14 8.80 -0.41
C VAL A 97 -0.62 8.92 -0.20
N MET A 98 -0.03 10.10 -0.36
CA MET A 98 1.42 10.34 -0.15
C MET A 98 1.86 10.18 1.31
N ARG A 99 0.97 10.40 2.29
CA ARG A 99 1.26 10.07 3.69
C ARG A 99 1.41 8.56 3.90
N ALA A 100 0.60 7.75 3.22
CA ALA A 100 0.63 6.28 3.29
C ALA A 100 1.63 5.61 2.32
N ALA A 101 1.96 6.25 1.19
CA ALA A 101 2.79 5.73 0.09
C ALA A 101 4.16 6.46 0.01
N PRO A 102 5.04 6.20 -0.99
CA PRO A 102 6.32 6.88 -1.11
C PRO A 102 6.16 8.41 -1.13
N PRO A 103 7.16 9.15 -0.62
CA PRO A 103 7.04 10.60 -0.42
C PRO A 103 6.94 11.39 -1.73
N GLN A 104 7.40 10.83 -2.86
CA GLN A 104 7.45 11.54 -4.12
C GLN A 104 6.22 11.24 -4.98
N LEU A 105 5.44 12.28 -5.29
CA LEU A 105 4.22 12.19 -6.11
C LEU A 105 4.48 11.56 -7.49
N SER A 106 5.62 11.86 -8.12
CA SER A 106 5.97 11.27 -9.43
C SER A 106 6.17 9.75 -9.36
N THR A 107 6.62 9.22 -8.22
CA THR A 107 6.74 7.78 -7.99
C THR A 107 5.37 7.17 -7.72
N THR A 108 4.52 7.85 -6.95
CA THR A 108 3.14 7.42 -6.66
C THR A 108 2.27 7.42 -7.92
N MET A 109 2.41 8.42 -8.80
CA MET A 109 1.67 8.52 -10.06
C MET A 109 2.11 7.46 -11.09
N ARG A 110 3.36 6.98 -11.05
CA ARG A 110 3.78 5.82 -11.87
C ARG A 110 3.04 4.53 -11.47
N TYR A 111 2.57 4.45 -10.23
CA TYR A 111 1.86 3.29 -9.70
C TYR A 111 0.35 3.34 -9.93
N ASN A 112 -0.18 4.47 -10.40
CA ASN A 112 -1.57 4.60 -10.71
C ASN A 112 -1.88 3.94 -12.08
N ARG A 113 -2.36 2.69 -12.05
CA ARG A 113 -2.67 1.90 -13.25
C ARG A 113 -4.13 2.01 -13.69
N GLY A 114 -5.02 2.59 -12.87
CA GLY A 114 -6.44 2.85 -13.14
C GLY A 114 -6.71 3.98 -14.13
N LYS A 115 -5.87 4.12 -15.17
CA LYS A 115 -5.89 5.28 -16.09
C LYS A 115 -7.24 5.46 -16.77
N ILE A 116 -7.90 4.37 -17.18
CA ILE A 116 -9.19 4.42 -17.88
C ILE A 116 -10.27 5.02 -16.99
N VAL A 117 -10.44 4.49 -15.77
CA VAL A 117 -11.44 4.95 -14.80
C VAL A 117 -11.27 6.45 -14.53
N GLN A 118 -10.03 6.90 -14.38
CA GLN A 118 -9.72 8.30 -14.10
C GLN A 118 -9.93 9.21 -15.31
N THR A 119 -9.50 8.78 -16.51
CA THR A 119 -9.76 9.55 -17.73
C THR A 119 -11.25 9.65 -18.02
N SER A 120 -12.02 8.59 -17.76
CA SER A 120 -13.48 8.60 -17.89
C SER A 120 -14.09 9.60 -16.91
N ARG A 121 -13.64 9.61 -15.64
CA ARG A 121 -14.12 10.55 -14.64
C ARG A 121 -13.80 12.02 -14.99
N VAL A 122 -12.61 12.29 -15.54
CA VAL A 122 -12.27 13.62 -16.06
C VAL A 122 -13.18 13.99 -17.24
N ALA A 123 -13.46 13.05 -18.15
CA ALA A 123 -14.36 13.30 -19.28
C ALA A 123 -15.79 13.60 -18.81
N GLU A 124 -16.32 12.84 -17.84
CA GLU A 124 -17.63 13.07 -17.23
C GLU A 124 -17.71 14.45 -16.57
N LEU A 125 -16.70 14.83 -15.77
CA LEU A 125 -16.64 16.16 -15.15
C LEU A 125 -16.62 17.29 -16.18
N ARG A 126 -15.91 17.11 -17.30
CA ARG A 126 -15.88 18.09 -18.40
C ARG A 126 -17.24 18.20 -19.11
N ILE A 127 -17.95 17.09 -19.29
CA ILE A 127 -19.30 17.09 -19.86
C ILE A 127 -20.27 17.81 -18.92
N ALA A 128 -20.23 17.48 -17.62
CA ALA A 128 -21.08 18.11 -16.61
C ALA A 128 -20.85 19.63 -16.52
N GLN A 129 -19.59 20.09 -16.60
CA GLN A 129 -19.28 21.52 -16.61
C GLN A 129 -19.83 22.22 -17.86
N ARG A 130 -19.76 21.58 -19.03
CA ARG A 130 -20.30 22.16 -20.28
C ARG A 130 -21.83 22.30 -20.20
N GLN A 131 -22.51 21.27 -19.70
CA GLN A 131 -23.96 21.30 -19.51
C GLN A 131 -24.40 22.37 -18.51
N ARG A 132 -23.63 22.58 -17.43
CA ARG A 132 -23.89 23.65 -16.46
C ARG A 132 -23.79 25.03 -17.12
N ASN A 133 -22.76 25.25 -17.95
CA ASN A 133 -22.56 26.52 -18.64
C ASN A 133 -23.61 26.80 -19.75
N GLU A 134 -24.31 25.77 -20.26
CA GLU A 134 -25.39 25.93 -21.24
C GLU A 134 -26.76 26.17 -20.57
N ALA A 135 -26.87 25.92 -19.26
CA ALA A 135 -28.10 26.07 -18.49
C ALA A 135 -28.20 27.42 -17.74
N ASP A 136 -27.11 28.21 -17.73
CA ASP A 136 -27.03 29.59 -17.23
C ASP A 136 -27.15 30.59 -18.39
#